data_AF-R4ME59-F1
#
_entry.id   AF-R4ME59-F1
#
_cell.length_a   1.000
_cell.length_b   1.000
_cell.length_c   1.000
_cell.angle_alpha   90.00
_cell.angle_beta   90.00
_cell.angle_gamma   90.00
#
_symmetry.space_group_name_H-M   'P 1'
#
loop_
_entity.id
_entity.type
_entity.pdbx_description
1 polymer ?
#
loop_
_entity_poly.entity_id
_entity_poly.type
_entity_poly.pdbx_seq_one_letter_code
_entity_poly.pdbx_strand_id
1 'polypeptide(L)'
;MNSMGAFQEAAKLGFRYIETDVRATRDGVAVILHDRRLAPGVGLSGAVDRLDWRDVRKAQLGAGQSIPTLEDLLTALPDMRVNIDIKAASAIEPTVNVIERCNAHNRVLIGSFSERRRRRALRLLTKRVASSAGTGALLAW
;
A
#
# COMPACT_ATOMS: atom_id res chain seq x y z
N MET A 1 -4.32 -10.44 2.47
CA MET A 1 -4.93 -10.70 1.14
C MET A 1 -4.92 -9.38 0.39
N ASN A 2 -4.20 -9.30 -0.74
CA ASN A 2 -3.82 -8.04 -1.38
C ASN A 2 -4.35 -7.98 -2.83
N SER A 3 -5.68 -8.03 -3.00
CA SER A 3 -6.37 -7.94 -4.30
C SER A 3 -7.63 -7.07 -4.20
N MET A 4 -8.04 -6.45 -5.32
CA MET A 4 -9.23 -5.59 -5.32
C MET A 4 -10.51 -6.35 -4.97
N GLY A 5 -10.68 -7.57 -5.48
CA GLY A 5 -11.83 -8.41 -5.16
C GLY A 5 -11.95 -8.65 -3.65
N ALA A 6 -10.84 -8.95 -2.97
CA ALA A 6 -10.83 -9.13 -1.52
C ALA A 6 -11.28 -7.87 -0.75
N PHE A 7 -10.79 -6.69 -1.16
CA PHE A 7 -11.16 -5.43 -0.51
C PHE A 7 -12.63 -5.08 -0.75
N GLN A 8 -13.14 -5.33 -1.96
CA GLN A 8 -14.55 -5.11 -2.30
C GLN A 8 -15.47 -6.06 -1.52
N GLU A 9 -15.11 -7.33 -1.38
CA GLU A 9 -15.89 -8.27 -0.56
C GLU A 9 -15.88 -7.86 0.92
N ALA A 10 -14.75 -7.41 1.46
CA ALA A 10 -14.69 -6.87 2.82
C ALA A 10 -15.64 -5.67 2.99
N ALA A 11 -15.68 -4.75 2.02
CA ALA A 11 -16.62 -3.63 2.04
C ALA A 11 -18.08 -4.11 2.01
N LYS A 12 -18.42 -5.08 1.15
CA LYS A 12 -19.77 -5.67 1.06
C LYS A 12 -20.22 -6.33 2.36
N LEU A 13 -19.30 -6.95 3.09
CA LEU A 13 -19.56 -7.55 4.40
C LEU A 13 -19.68 -6.51 5.53
N GLY A 14 -19.54 -5.22 5.23
CA GLY A 14 -19.71 -4.13 6.21
C GLY A 14 -18.46 -3.81 7.02
N PHE A 15 -17.28 -4.33 6.65
CA PHE A 15 -16.04 -3.91 7.27
C PHE A 15 -15.75 -2.44 6.95
N ARG A 16 -15.30 -1.69 7.96
CA ARG A 16 -14.98 -0.25 7.85
C ARG A 16 -13.48 0.04 7.79
N TYR A 17 -12.66 -0.96 8.11
CA TYR A 17 -11.21 -0.87 8.19
C TYR A 17 -10.59 -2.06 7.47
N ILE A 18 -9.55 -1.78 6.70
CA ILE A 18 -8.69 -2.80 6.07
C ILE A 18 -7.23 -2.42 6.27
N GLU A 19 -6.36 -3.42 6.15
CA GLU A 19 -4.91 -3.25 6.16
C GLU A 19 -4.34 -3.69 4.81
N THR A 20 -3.27 -3.02 4.38
CA THR A 20 -2.56 -3.38 3.17
C THR A 20 -1.08 -2.99 3.22
N ASP A 21 -0.28 -3.72 2.45
CA ASP A 21 1.15 -3.50 2.31
C ASP A 21 1.45 -2.77 1.01
N VAL A 22 2.26 -1.71 1.06
CA VAL A 22 2.63 -0.93 -0.11
C VAL A 22 4.11 -1.05 -0.43
N ARG A 23 4.37 -1.35 -1.71
CA ARG A 23 5.68 -1.27 -2.37
C ARG A 23 5.58 -0.33 -3.57
N ALA A 24 6.69 -0.09 -4.25
CA ALA A 24 6.71 0.69 -5.47
C ALA A 24 7.41 -0.05 -6.60
N THR A 25 6.90 0.15 -7.80
CA THR A 25 7.56 -0.24 -9.06
C THR A 25 8.77 0.64 -9.33
N ARG A 26 9.60 0.25 -10.31
CA ARG A 26 10.79 1.02 -10.72
C ARG A 26 10.46 2.44 -11.15
N ASP A 27 9.34 2.60 -11.83
CA ASP A 27 8.79 3.87 -12.33
C ASP A 27 7.91 4.61 -11.30
N GLY A 28 7.93 4.20 -10.02
CA GLY A 28 7.36 4.98 -8.93
C GLY A 28 5.86 4.83 -8.71
N VAL A 29 5.25 3.74 -9.18
CA VAL A 29 3.83 3.45 -8.91
C VAL A 29 3.69 2.69 -7.60
N ALA A 30 2.88 3.22 -6.67
CA ALA A 30 2.57 2.57 -5.39
C ALA A 30 1.61 1.39 -5.61
N VAL A 31 2.11 0.18 -5.37
CA VAL A 31 1.39 -1.09 -5.58
C VAL A 31 1.14 -1.82 -4.28
N ILE A 32 0.01 -2.49 -4.21
CA ILE A 32 -0.41 -3.31 -3.07
C ILE A 32 0.26 -4.68 -3.19
N LEU A 33 1.34 -4.87 -2.43
CA LEU A 33 2.16 -6.08 -2.48
C LEU A 33 3.01 -6.23 -1.21
N HIS A 34 2.86 -7.36 -0.52
CA HIS A 34 3.65 -7.66 0.69
C HIS A 34 5.11 -7.98 0.36
N ASP A 35 5.34 -8.93 -0.54
CA ASP A 35 6.67 -9.46 -0.82
C ASP A 35 7.43 -8.61 -1.82
N ARG A 36 8.75 -8.56 -1.68
CA ARG A 36 9.58 -7.79 -2.62
C ARG A 36 9.55 -8.39 -4.02
N ARG A 37 9.42 -9.72 -4.11
CA ARG A 37 9.40 -10.45 -5.37
C ARG A 37 7.98 -10.90 -5.68
N LEU A 38 7.66 -10.90 -6.98
CA LEU A 38 6.41 -11.48 -7.44
C LEU A 38 6.40 -12.99 -7.14
N ALA A 39 5.23 -13.48 -6.75
CA ALA A 39 5.04 -14.90 -6.48
C ALA A 39 5.32 -15.74 -7.74
N PRO A 40 5.86 -16.95 -7.62
CA PRO A 40 5.97 -17.86 -8.75
C PRO A 40 4.60 -18.09 -9.41
N GLY A 41 4.57 -18.24 -10.74
CA GLY A 41 3.36 -18.59 -11.47
C GLY A 41 2.46 -17.43 -11.88
N VAL A 42 2.74 -16.17 -11.49
CA VAL A 42 1.90 -15.01 -11.85
C VAL A 42 2.17 -14.43 -13.25
N GLY A 43 2.88 -15.17 -14.11
CA GLY A 43 3.22 -14.74 -15.48
C GLY A 43 4.33 -13.69 -15.58
N LEU A 44 4.90 -13.26 -14.45
CA LEU A 44 6.02 -12.33 -14.37
C LEU A 44 6.90 -12.67 -13.17
N SER A 45 8.21 -12.57 -13.31
CA SER A 45 9.17 -12.85 -12.24
C SER A 45 10.10 -11.66 -12.01
N GLY A 46 10.61 -11.54 -10.78
CA GLY A 46 11.53 -10.47 -10.42
C GLY A 46 11.11 -9.72 -9.16
N ALA A 47 11.95 -8.76 -8.76
CA ALA A 47 11.67 -7.87 -7.65
C ALA A 47 10.89 -6.65 -8.16
N VAL A 48 9.81 -6.29 -7.48
CA VAL A 48 8.88 -5.22 -7.95
C VAL A 48 9.58 -3.87 -8.10
N ASP A 49 10.58 -3.59 -7.26
CA ASP A 49 11.43 -2.39 -7.31
C ASP A 49 12.36 -2.34 -8.54
N ARG A 50 12.34 -3.37 -9.39
CA ARG A 50 13.10 -3.47 -10.64
C ARG A 50 12.23 -3.60 -11.89
N LEU A 51 10.90 -3.59 -11.74
CA LEU A 51 9.94 -3.78 -12.82
C LEU A 51 9.13 -2.50 -13.03
N ASP A 52 8.79 -2.18 -14.29
CA ASP A 52 7.90 -1.06 -14.60
C ASP A 52 6.44 -1.45 -14.37
N TRP A 53 5.60 -0.47 -14.02
CA TRP A 53 4.18 -0.70 -13.78
C TRP A 53 3.46 -1.33 -14.96
N ARG A 54 3.84 -0.95 -16.20
CA ARG A 54 3.25 -1.52 -17.43
C ARG A 54 3.35 -3.05 -17.49
N ASP A 55 4.34 -3.63 -16.83
CA ASP A 55 4.56 -5.08 -16.79
C ASP A 55 4.00 -5.66 -15.49
N VAL A 56 4.21 -5.02 -14.34
CA VAL A 56 3.64 -5.45 -13.05
C VAL A 56 2.12 -5.58 -13.09
N ARG A 57 1.42 -4.66 -13.78
CA ARG A 57 -0.04 -4.70 -13.92
C ARG A 57 -0.58 -5.92 -14.69
N LYS A 58 0.29 -6.64 -15.42
CA LYS A 58 -0.08 -7.86 -16.16
C LYS A 58 0.05 -9.12 -15.29
N ALA A 59 0.66 -9.02 -14.10
CA ALA A 59 0.83 -10.16 -13.21
C ALA A 59 -0.55 -10.67 -12.74
N GLN A 60 -0.83 -11.95 -12.97
CA GLN A 60 -2.11 -12.56 -12.64
C GLN A 60 -2.06 -13.21 -11.26
N LEU A 61 -2.88 -12.72 -10.34
CA LEU A 61 -3.02 -13.25 -8.98
C LEU A 61 -4.02 -14.42 -8.89
N GLY A 62 -4.58 -14.85 -10.03
CA GLY A 62 -5.66 -15.83 -10.11
C GLY A 62 -7.05 -15.18 -10.09
N ALA A 63 -8.07 -15.93 -10.51
CA ALA A 63 -9.47 -15.47 -10.57
C ALA A 63 -9.67 -14.11 -11.30
N GLY A 64 -8.87 -13.87 -12.35
CA GLY A 64 -8.91 -12.61 -13.12
C GLY A 64 -8.39 -11.37 -12.38
N GLN A 65 -7.79 -11.53 -11.20
CA GLN A 65 -7.24 -10.42 -10.42
C GLN A 65 -5.80 -10.10 -10.84
N SER A 66 -5.45 -8.82 -10.84
CA SER A 66 -4.08 -8.31 -10.97
C SER A 66 -3.62 -7.63 -9.69
N ILE A 67 -2.33 -7.29 -9.61
CA ILE A 67 -1.78 -6.48 -8.52
C ILE A 67 -2.45 -5.10 -8.56
N PRO A 68 -3.14 -4.66 -7.48
CA PRO A 68 -3.72 -3.32 -7.43
C PRO A 68 -2.66 -2.25 -7.20
N THR A 69 -2.94 -1.03 -7.65
CA THR A 69 -2.30 0.15 -7.09
C THR A 69 -2.98 0.59 -5.80
N LEU A 70 -2.27 1.37 -4.98
CA LEU A 70 -2.90 2.04 -3.83
C LEU A 70 -4.00 3.01 -4.28
N GLU A 71 -3.82 3.65 -5.44
CA GLU A 71 -4.78 4.59 -6.01
C GLU A 71 -6.09 3.89 -6.43
N ASP A 72 -6.00 2.66 -6.99
CA ASP A 72 -7.17 1.83 -7.29
C ASP A 72 -7.98 1.57 -6.02
N LEU A 73 -7.32 1.17 -4.92
CA LEU A 73 -7.98 0.88 -3.65
C LEU A 73 -8.66 2.13 -3.08
N LEU A 74 -7.93 3.24 -2.97
CA LEU A 74 -8.45 4.46 -2.36
C LEU A 74 -9.58 5.07 -3.18
N THR A 75 -9.53 4.96 -4.52
CA THR A 75 -10.58 5.48 -5.40
C THR A 75 -11.82 4.59 -5.38
N ALA A 76 -11.65 3.27 -5.44
CA ALA A 76 -12.77 2.34 -5.49
C ALA A 76 -13.54 2.24 -4.17
N LEU A 77 -12.86 2.45 -3.03
CA LEU A 77 -13.45 2.37 -1.69
C LEU A 77 -13.25 3.70 -0.92
N PRO A 78 -13.98 4.77 -1.29
CA PRO A 78 -13.79 6.10 -0.71
C PRO A 78 -14.13 6.18 0.78
N ASP A 79 -15.09 5.37 1.25
CA ASP A 79 -15.55 5.36 2.65
C ASP A 79 -14.73 4.45 3.56
N MET A 80 -13.88 3.59 2.97
CA MET A 80 -13.07 2.64 3.71
C MET A 80 -11.88 3.35 4.38
N ARG A 81 -11.60 2.98 5.62
CA ARG A 81 -10.38 3.38 6.32
C ARG A 81 -9.27 2.36 6.08
N VAL A 82 -8.09 2.84 5.70
CA VAL A 82 -7.00 1.97 5.23
C VAL A 82 -5.76 2.16 6.09
N ASN A 83 -5.32 1.09 6.75
CA ASN A 83 -4.01 1.02 7.37
C ASN A 83 -2.97 0.61 6.31
N ILE A 84 -1.97 1.45 6.08
CA ILE A 84 -0.97 1.29 5.01
C ILE A 84 0.39 0.99 5.64
N ASP A 85 0.91 -0.23 5.47
CA ASP A 85 2.30 -0.57 5.82
C ASP A 85 3.25 -0.31 4.64
N ILE A 86 4.10 0.71 4.76
CA ILE A 86 5.12 1.03 3.74
C ILE A 86 6.29 0.06 3.88
N LYS A 87 6.42 -0.90 2.95
CA LYS A 87 7.40 -2.01 3.01
C LYS A 87 8.79 -1.70 2.46
N ALA A 88 8.99 -0.57 1.77
CA ALA A 88 10.29 -0.17 1.23
C ALA A 88 10.50 1.34 1.27
N ALA A 89 11.75 1.79 1.34
CA ALA A 89 12.06 3.23 1.30
C ALA A 89 11.65 3.86 -0.04
N SER A 90 11.80 3.12 -1.14
CA SER A 90 11.35 3.53 -2.48
C SER A 90 9.83 3.73 -2.59
N ALA A 91 9.05 3.17 -1.66
CA ALA A 91 7.60 3.30 -1.65
C ALA A 91 7.10 4.51 -0.86
N ILE A 92 7.98 5.24 -0.16
CA ILE A 92 7.58 6.38 0.66
C ILE A 92 6.92 7.47 -0.20
N GLU A 93 7.66 8.01 -1.17
CA GLU A 93 7.17 9.11 -2.01
C GLU A 93 5.98 8.70 -2.89
N PRO A 94 5.99 7.53 -3.56
CA PRO A 94 4.80 7.02 -4.26
C PRO A 94 3.54 6.95 -3.38
N THR A 95 3.68 6.45 -2.14
CA THR A 95 2.55 6.35 -1.20
C THR A 95 2.03 7.74 -0.81
N VAL A 96 2.93 8.64 -0.44
CA VAL A 96 2.58 10.03 -0.07
C VAL A 96 1.85 10.71 -1.23
N ASN A 97 2.40 10.61 -2.45
CA ASN A 97 1.81 11.23 -3.63
C ASN A 97 0.40 10.73 -3.92
N VAL A 98 0.13 9.44 -3.75
CA VAL A 98 -1.23 8.89 -3.90
C VAL A 98 -2.19 9.43 -2.83
N ILE A 99 -1.75 9.52 -1.57
CA ILE A 99 -2.58 10.06 -0.47
C ILE A 99 -2.92 11.53 -0.73
N GLU A 100 -1.95 12.33 -1.21
CA GLU A 100 -2.17 13.73 -1.58
C GLU A 100 -3.18 13.85 -2.73
N ARG A 101 -2.98 13.12 -3.83
CA ARG A 101 -3.88 13.14 -5.00
C ARG A 101 -5.30 12.72 -4.64
N CYS A 102 -5.45 11.67 -3.83
CA CYS A 102 -6.75 11.14 -3.41
C CYS A 102 -7.37 11.93 -2.24
N ASN A 103 -6.68 12.94 -1.70
CA ASN A 103 -7.06 13.67 -0.48
C ASN A 103 -7.49 12.73 0.66
N ALA A 104 -6.76 11.63 0.85
CA ALA A 104 -7.16 10.52 1.72
C ALA A 104 -6.67 10.65 3.16
N HIS A 105 -6.10 11.80 3.54
CA HIS A 105 -5.42 12.02 4.83
C HIS A 105 -6.27 11.64 6.06
N ASN A 106 -7.58 11.87 6.01
CA ASN A 106 -8.50 11.63 7.13
C ASN A 106 -8.96 10.18 7.30
N ARG A 107 -8.64 9.30 6.35
CA ARG A 107 -9.08 7.89 6.33
C ARG A 107 -7.95 6.90 6.14
N VAL A 108 -6.71 7.37 6.07
CA VAL A 108 -5.53 6.50 6.07
C VAL A 108 -4.82 6.54 7.41
N LEU A 109 -4.15 5.43 7.75
CA LEU A 109 -3.23 5.32 8.87
C LEU A 109 -1.89 4.82 8.32
N ILE A 110 -0.80 5.53 8.60
CA ILE A 110 0.54 5.13 8.15
C ILE A 110 1.22 4.22 9.17
N GLY A 111 1.56 3.02 8.72
CA GLY A 111 2.38 2.05 9.42
C GLY A 111 3.74 1.81 8.75
N SER A 112 4.69 1.29 9.51
CA SER A 112 5.89 0.62 9.00
C SER A 112 6.64 -0.10 10.12
N PHE A 113 7.18 -1.28 9.83
CA PHE A 113 8.18 -1.93 10.70
C PHE A 113 9.45 -1.09 10.90
N SER A 114 9.72 -0.14 9.99
CA SER A 114 10.83 0.81 10.14
C SER A 114 10.32 2.15 10.61
N GLU A 115 10.69 2.52 11.82
CA GLU A 115 10.32 3.82 12.37
C GLU A 115 10.82 4.99 11.52
N ARG A 116 12.03 4.87 10.94
CA ARG A 116 12.59 5.86 10.01
C ARG A 116 11.69 6.07 8.78
N ARG A 117 11.19 4.99 8.18
CA ARG A 117 10.28 5.05 7.02
C ARG A 117 8.95 5.71 7.41
N ARG A 118 8.34 5.24 8.49
CA ARG A 118 7.07 5.80 9.01
C ARG A 118 7.19 7.30 9.29
N ARG A 119 8.20 7.72 10.04
CA ARG A 119 8.45 9.14 10.35
C ARG A 119 8.79 9.97 9.10
N ARG A 120 9.45 9.41 8.09
CA ARG A 120 9.70 10.12 6.82
C ARG A 120 8.41 10.33 6.03
N ALA A 121 7.57 9.32 5.88
CA ALA A 121 6.28 9.44 5.19
C ALA A 121 5.38 10.50 5.85
N LEU A 122 5.24 10.45 7.18
CA LEU A 122 4.43 11.43 7.94
C LEU A 122 4.91 12.87 7.77
N ARG A 123 6.22 13.11 7.63
CA ARG A 123 6.77 14.46 7.42
C ARG A 123 6.57 14.99 6.00
N LEU A 124 6.31 14.12 5.03
CA LEU A 124 6.10 14.52 3.64
C LEU A 124 4.64 14.80 3.31
N LEU A 125 3.70 14.34 4.15
CA LEU A 125 2.27 14.61 3.99
C LEU A 125 1.95 16.05 4.36
N THR A 126 1.11 16.70 3.55
CA THR A 126 0.71 18.11 3.71
C THR A 126 -0.29 18.32 4.85
N LYS A 127 -1.05 17.27 5.19
CA LYS A 127 -2.01 17.25 6.31
C LYS A 127 -1.66 16.13 7.28
N ARG A 128 -2.11 16.28 8.52
CA ARG A 128 -1.94 15.24 9.54
C ARG A 128 -2.67 13.97 9.12
N VAL A 129 -1.99 12.84 9.33
CA VAL A 129 -2.50 11.49 9.09
C VAL A 129 -2.28 10.66 10.35
N ALA A 130 -3.22 9.76 10.66
CA ALA A 130 -3.05 8.83 11.77
C ALA A 130 -1.82 7.94 11.55
N SER A 131 -1.23 7.44 12.64
CA SER A 131 -0.05 6.56 12.56
C SER A 131 -0.10 5.49 13.62
N SER A 132 0.41 4.31 13.29
CA SER A 132 0.68 3.28 14.31
C SER A 132 1.86 3.67 15.18
N ALA A 133 1.98 3.02 16.35
CA ALA A 133 3.16 3.13 17.20
C ALA A 133 4.40 2.56 16.48
N GLY A 134 5.57 3.17 16.74
CA GLY A 134 6.84 2.59 16.29
C GLY A 134 7.30 1.49 17.22
N THR A 135 8.12 0.55 16.74
CA THR A 135 8.78 -0.46 17.58
C THR A 135 9.61 0.15 18.71
N GLY A 136 10.20 1.34 18.51
CA GLY A 136 10.88 2.09 19.57
C GLY A 136 9.98 2.60 20.71
N ALA A 137 8.66 2.69 20.49
CA ALA A 137 7.70 3.08 21.52
C ALA A 137 7.27 1.90 22.43
N LEU A 138 7.55 0.66 22.02
CA LEU A 138 7.22 -0.55 22.78
C LEU A 138 8.32 -0.94 23.78
N LEU A 139 9.56 -0.46 23.59
CA LEU A 139 10.71 -0.75 24.45
C LEU A 139 10.88 0.24 25.62
N ALA A 140 9.90 1.12 25.84
CA ALA A 140 9.93 2.15 26.87
C ALA A 140 9.01 1.82 28.08
N TRP A 141 8.69 0.53 28.29
CA TRP A 141 7.90 0.02 29.41
C TRP A 141 8.70 -1.01 30.19
#